data_AF-A0AAU6EMZ0-F1
#
_entry.id   AF-A0AAU6EMZ0-F1
#
_cell.length_a   1.000
_cell.length_b   1.000
_cell.length_c   1.000
_cell.angle_alpha   90.00
_cell.angle_beta   90.00
_cell.angle_gamma   90.00
#
_symmetry.space_group_name_H-M   'P 1'
#
loop_
_entity.id
_entity.type
_entity.pdbx_description
1 polymer ?
#
loop_
_entity_poly.entity_id
_entity_poly.type
_entity_poly.pdbx_seq_one_letter_code
_entity_poly.pdbx_strand_id
1 'polypeptide(L)'
;MATTAARSGARPISAVKGSNFEPKRIRKARRKLMVRGALGNVIADAKMAKEDRQEFYRNLRRIKLQRRQLAKEMAVLAGMTQGLIGSVQHIANRYPDFTATSLDEARETAKAAHASVSVAADEFQMFARVRVYYVRSL
;
A
#
# COMPACT_ATOMS: atom_id res chain seq x y z
N MET A 1 14.25 -21.89 -77.77
CA MET A 1 13.74 -22.29 -76.43
C MET A 1 14.48 -23.54 -76.00
N ALA A 2 15.28 -23.48 -74.93
CA ALA A 2 15.71 -24.64 -74.14
C ALA A 2 16.29 -24.12 -72.82
N THR A 3 15.81 -24.69 -71.73
CA THR A 3 15.90 -24.24 -70.33
C THR A 3 17.27 -24.51 -69.69
N THR A 4 17.88 -23.47 -69.13
CA THR A 4 19.08 -23.56 -68.28
C THR A 4 18.71 -24.08 -66.90
N ALA A 5 19.10 -25.31 -66.59
CA ALA A 5 18.92 -25.91 -65.27
C ALA A 5 19.82 -25.20 -64.24
N ALA A 6 19.21 -24.55 -63.25
CA ALA A 6 19.89 -23.98 -62.10
C ALA A 6 20.53 -25.10 -61.28
N ARG A 7 21.88 -25.19 -61.29
CA ARG A 7 22.63 -26.07 -60.38
C ARG A 7 22.48 -25.57 -58.95
N SER A 8 21.64 -26.25 -58.17
CA SER A 8 21.53 -26.10 -56.72
C SER A 8 22.77 -26.65 -56.03
N GLY A 9 23.86 -25.89 -56.06
CA GLY A 9 25.11 -26.18 -55.37
C GLY A 9 25.01 -25.96 -53.85
N ALA A 10 24.08 -26.62 -53.16
CA ALA A 10 24.14 -26.76 -51.71
C ALA A 10 25.02 -27.97 -51.38
N ARG A 11 26.32 -27.75 -51.17
CA ARG A 11 27.25 -28.79 -50.72
C ARG A 11 26.72 -29.41 -49.41
N PRO A 12 26.70 -30.75 -49.26
CA PRO A 12 26.34 -31.37 -48.00
C PRO A 12 27.39 -30.99 -46.95
N ILE A 13 26.93 -30.46 -45.82
CA ILE A 13 27.79 -30.16 -44.67
C ILE A 13 28.21 -31.52 -44.09
N SER A 14 29.39 -32.01 -44.46
CA SER A 14 29.99 -33.15 -43.76
C SER A 14 30.32 -32.71 -42.35
N ALA A 15 29.54 -33.18 -41.39
CA ALA A 15 29.86 -33.02 -39.97
C ALA A 15 31.11 -33.86 -39.70
N VAL A 16 32.25 -33.19 -39.49
CA VAL A 16 33.47 -33.82 -38.98
C VAL A 16 33.16 -34.36 -37.59
N LYS A 17 32.97 -35.69 -37.49
CA LYS A 17 32.90 -36.41 -36.21
C LYS A 17 34.17 -36.09 -35.43
N GLY A 18 34.04 -35.33 -34.35
CA GLY A 18 35.16 -35.00 -33.44
C GLY A 18 35.32 -33.53 -33.07
N SER A 19 34.61 -32.59 -33.70
CA SER A 19 34.64 -31.20 -33.23
C SER A 19 33.54 -30.96 -32.18
N ASN A 20 33.92 -30.65 -30.95
CA ASN A 20 33.03 -30.15 -29.88
C ASN A 20 32.43 -28.75 -30.20
N PHE A 21 32.45 -28.35 -31.47
CA PHE A 21 31.99 -27.05 -31.94
C PHE A 21 30.60 -27.21 -32.53
N GLU A 22 29.59 -26.84 -31.74
CA GLU A 22 28.24 -26.64 -32.27
C GLU A 22 28.30 -25.68 -33.49
N PRO A 23 27.66 -26.01 -34.62
CA PRO A 23 27.59 -25.13 -35.78
C PRO A 23 27.13 -23.72 -35.40
N LYS A 24 27.78 -22.69 -35.97
CA LYS A 24 27.54 -21.26 -35.65
C LYS A 24 26.05 -20.87 -35.65
N ARG A 25 25.23 -21.49 -36.52
CA ARG A 25 23.78 -21.28 -36.60
C ARG A 25 23.05 -21.77 -35.33
N ILE A 26 23.39 -22.96 -34.84
CA ILE A 26 22.79 -23.56 -33.64
C ILE A 26 23.17 -22.75 -32.39
N ARG A 27 24.45 -22.39 -32.24
CA ARG A 27 24.91 -21.51 -31.16
C ARG A 27 24.19 -20.16 -31.14
N LYS A 28 24.02 -19.53 -32.31
CA LYS A 28 23.29 -18.26 -32.42
C LYS A 28 21.81 -18.41 -32.06
N ALA A 29 21.16 -19.49 -32.47
CA ALA A 29 19.77 -19.78 -32.12
C ALA A 29 19.61 -19.99 -30.61
N ARG A 30 20.50 -20.78 -29.98
CA ARG A 30 20.50 -21.04 -28.53
C ARG A 30 20.72 -19.74 -27.72
N ARG A 31 21.69 -18.91 -28.12
CA ARG A 31 21.91 -17.58 -27.52
C ARG A 31 20.69 -16.68 -27.67
N LYS A 32 20.05 -16.63 -28.85
CA LYS A 32 18.84 -15.83 -29.08
C LYS A 32 17.67 -16.31 -28.20
N LEU A 33 17.54 -17.62 -27.99
CA LEU A 33 16.52 -18.20 -27.12
C LEU A 33 16.78 -17.85 -25.65
N MET A 34 18.03 -17.96 -25.17
CA MET A 34 18.42 -17.55 -23.82
C MET A 34 18.20 -16.06 -23.58
N VAL A 35 18.59 -15.20 -24.53
CA VAL A 35 18.36 -13.75 -24.45
C VAL A 35 16.86 -13.43 -24.42
N ARG A 36 16.04 -14.13 -25.22
CA ARG A 36 14.58 -13.96 -25.21
C ARG A 36 13.96 -14.41 -23.89
N GLY A 37 14.45 -15.50 -23.28
CA GLY A 37 14.05 -15.94 -21.95
C GLY A 37 14.46 -14.94 -20.86
N ALA A 38 15.70 -14.46 -20.90
CA ALA A 38 16.19 -13.42 -19.98
C ALA A 38 15.40 -12.11 -20.09
N LEU A 39 15.09 -11.66 -21.32
CA LEU A 39 14.23 -10.50 -21.55
C LEU A 39 12.79 -10.74 -21.04
N GLY A 40 12.26 -11.95 -21.23
CA GLY A 40 10.97 -12.35 -20.68
C GLY A 40 10.91 -12.24 -19.16
N ASN A 41 11.96 -12.71 -18.47
CA ASN A 41 12.08 -12.62 -17.02
C ASN A 41 12.20 -11.15 -16.57
N VAL A 42 13.05 -10.34 -17.21
CA VAL A 42 13.18 -8.90 -16.88
C VAL A 42 11.86 -8.15 -17.08
N ILE A 43 11.08 -8.49 -18.11
CA ILE A 43 9.76 -7.90 -18.34
C ILE A 43 8.76 -8.37 -17.28
N ALA A 44 8.79 -9.65 -16.89
CA ALA A 44 7.95 -10.19 -15.84
C ALA A 44 8.25 -9.51 -14.49
N ASP A 45 9.52 -9.39 -14.11
CA ASP A 45 9.96 -8.71 -12.89
C ASP A 45 9.56 -7.23 -12.88
N ALA A 46 9.68 -6.55 -14.02
CA ALA A 46 9.25 -5.16 -14.17
C ALA A 46 7.73 -4.99 -14.09
N LYS A 47 6.94 -5.98 -14.54
CA LYS A 47 5.48 -5.99 -14.41
C LYS A 47 5.06 -6.26 -12.97
N MET A 48 5.62 -7.27 -12.33
CA MET A 48 5.37 -7.58 -10.92
C MET A 48 5.69 -6.37 -10.03
N ALA A 49 6.85 -5.74 -10.22
CA ALA A 49 7.23 -4.53 -9.47
C ALA A 49 6.26 -3.35 -9.70
N LYS A 50 5.61 -3.26 -10.87
CA LYS A 50 4.55 -2.26 -11.12
C LYS A 50 3.26 -2.62 -10.38
N GLU A 51 2.88 -3.89 -10.38
CA GLU A 51 1.69 -4.40 -9.69
C GLU A 51 1.83 -4.22 -8.18
N ASP A 52 2.97 -4.63 -7.59
CA ASP A 52 3.29 -4.43 -6.17
C ASP A 52 3.21 -2.96 -5.77
N ARG A 53 3.75 -2.07 -6.61
CA ARG A 53 3.71 -0.63 -6.36
C ARG A 53 2.29 -0.09 -6.43
N GLN A 54 1.48 -0.55 -7.38
CA GLN A 54 0.06 -0.17 -7.48
C GLN A 54 -0.72 -0.66 -6.26
N GLU A 55 -0.52 -1.91 -5.85
CA GLU A 55 -1.15 -2.49 -4.68
C GLU A 55 -0.75 -1.77 -3.40
N PHE A 56 0.55 -1.45 -3.23
CA PHE A 56 1.03 -0.63 -2.13
C PHE A 56 0.28 0.71 -2.04
N TYR A 57 0.12 1.44 -3.15
CA TYR A 57 -0.60 2.70 -3.12
C TYR A 57 -2.11 2.54 -2.87
N ARG A 58 -2.73 1.45 -3.34
CA ARG A 58 -4.14 1.12 -3.03
C ARG A 58 -4.32 0.86 -1.53
N ASN A 59 -3.49 0.02 -0.95
CA ASN A 59 -3.50 -0.29 0.48
C ASN A 59 -3.20 0.95 1.32
N LEU A 60 -2.20 1.75 0.91
CA LEU A 60 -1.89 3.02 1.54
C LEU A 60 -3.08 3.99 1.51
N ARG A 61 -3.79 4.06 0.38
CA ARG A 61 -5.01 4.89 0.27
C ARG A 61 -6.10 4.41 1.22
N ARG A 62 -6.35 3.10 1.29
CA ARG A 62 -7.34 2.50 2.21
C ARG A 62 -7.02 2.85 3.66
N ILE A 63 -5.77 2.64 4.08
CA ILE A 63 -5.29 2.96 5.41
C ILE A 63 -5.44 4.46 5.69
N LYS A 64 -5.05 5.34 4.75
CA LYS A 64 -5.22 6.80 4.91
C LYS A 64 -6.67 7.20 5.12
N LEU A 65 -7.60 6.61 4.37
CA LEU A 65 -9.02 6.89 4.52
C LEU A 65 -9.53 6.40 5.88
N GLN A 66 -9.16 5.19 6.29
CA GLN A 66 -9.51 4.63 7.59
C GLN A 66 -9.00 5.50 8.75
N ARG A 67 -7.73 5.91 8.72
CA ARG A 67 -7.15 6.77 9.76
C ARG A 67 -7.87 8.11 9.88
N ARG A 68 -8.23 8.72 8.74
CA ARG A 68 -9.01 9.98 8.72
C ARG A 68 -10.42 9.79 9.28
N GLN A 69 -11.05 8.67 9.00
CA GLN A 69 -12.37 8.36 9.52
C GLN A 69 -12.32 8.20 11.05
N LEU A 70 -11.37 7.41 11.56
CA LEU A 70 -11.15 7.24 12.99
C LEU A 70 -10.86 8.57 13.70
N ALA A 71 -10.01 9.43 13.12
CA ALA A 71 -9.72 10.74 13.69
C ALA A 71 -10.97 11.63 13.79
N LYS A 72 -11.87 11.58 12.79
CA LYS A 72 -13.16 12.29 12.84
C LYS A 72 -14.07 11.74 13.93
N GLU A 73 -14.16 10.42 14.07
CA GLU A 73 -14.97 9.77 15.10
C GLU A 73 -14.46 10.13 16.51
N MET A 74 -13.15 10.15 16.71
CA MET A 74 -12.54 10.59 17.98
C MET A 74 -12.84 12.06 18.28
N ALA A 75 -12.79 12.94 17.28
CA ALA A 75 -13.17 14.34 17.45
C ALA A 75 -14.65 14.52 17.83
N VAL A 76 -15.55 13.72 17.24
CA VAL A 76 -16.97 13.70 17.62
C VAL A 76 -17.13 13.25 19.08
N LEU A 77 -16.44 12.19 19.48
CA LEU A 77 -16.48 11.70 20.87
C LEU A 77 -15.97 12.74 21.88
N ALA A 78 -14.90 13.47 21.53
CA ALA A 78 -14.39 14.58 22.33
C ALA A 78 -15.45 15.70 22.49
N GLY A 79 -16.17 16.04 21.41
CA GLY A 79 -17.28 16.99 21.45
C GLY A 79 -18.46 16.50 22.30
N MET A 80 -18.80 15.22 22.23
CA MET A 80 -19.87 14.62 23.05
C MET A 80 -19.54 14.67 24.54
N THR A 81 -18.30 14.32 24.92
CA THR A 81 -17.85 14.40 26.32
C THR A 81 -17.81 15.83 26.85
N GLN A 82 -17.43 16.80 26.00
CA GLN A 82 -17.56 18.22 26.33
C GLN A 82 -19.03 18.63 26.53
N GLY A 83 -19.93 18.12 25.70
CA GLY A 83 -21.37 18.33 25.82
C GLY A 83 -21.93 17.84 27.14
N LEU A 84 -21.48 16.68 27.64
CA LEU A 84 -21.86 16.15 28.96
C LEU A 84 -21.50 17.12 30.10
N ILE A 85 -20.33 17.76 30.04
CA ILE A 85 -19.93 18.78 31.03
C ILE A 85 -20.93 19.94 31.03
N GLY A 86 -21.33 20.40 29.84
CA GLY A 86 -22.34 21.44 29.68
C GLY A 86 -23.72 21.03 30.21
N SER A 87 -24.15 19.79 29.96
CA SER A 87 -25.41 19.25 30.48
C SER A 87 -25.44 19.18 32.01
N VAL A 88 -24.35 18.72 32.65
CA VAL A 88 -24.25 18.69 34.12
C VAL A 88 -24.30 20.10 34.69
N GLN A 89 -23.59 21.05 34.08
CA GLN A 89 -23.64 22.46 34.49
C GLN A 89 -25.05 23.06 34.34
N HIS A 90 -25.76 22.72 33.26
CA HIS A 90 -27.12 23.19 33.04
C HIS A 90 -28.09 22.66 34.12
N ILE A 91 -27.96 21.39 34.50
CA ILE A 91 -28.76 20.80 35.59
C ILE A 91 -28.45 21.51 36.92
N ALA A 92 -27.17 21.72 37.24
CA ALA A 92 -26.75 22.41 38.45
C ALA A 92 -27.32 23.84 38.54
N ASN A 93 -27.36 24.56 37.42
CA ASN A 93 -27.92 25.91 37.37
C ASN A 93 -29.46 25.92 37.50
N ARG A 94 -30.14 24.87 37.03
CA ARG A 94 -31.61 24.78 37.00
C ARG A 94 -32.21 24.28 38.32
N TYR A 95 -31.48 23.43 39.04
CA TYR A 95 -31.94 22.81 40.28
C TYR A 95 -30.90 23.02 41.40
N PRO A 96 -30.83 24.23 41.99
CA PRO A 96 -29.82 24.54 43.00
C PRO A 96 -29.98 23.73 44.30
N ASP A 97 -31.18 23.20 44.57
CA ASP A 97 -31.46 22.35 45.74
C ASP A 97 -31.09 20.87 45.51
N PHE A 98 -30.71 20.50 44.28
CA PHE A 98 -30.27 19.15 43.97
C PHE A 98 -28.91 18.90 44.64
N THR A 99 -28.75 17.75 45.31
CA THR A 99 -27.55 17.42 46.10
C THR A 99 -26.26 17.76 45.36
N ALA A 100 -25.58 18.81 45.83
CA ALA A 100 -24.40 19.36 45.17
C ALA A 100 -23.28 18.32 44.99
N THR A 101 -23.13 17.40 45.94
CA THR A 101 -22.09 16.36 45.92
C THR A 101 -22.17 15.42 44.71
N SER A 102 -23.36 14.89 44.39
CA SER A 102 -23.51 13.96 43.25
C SER A 102 -23.33 14.65 41.90
N LEU A 103 -23.72 15.92 41.78
CA LEU A 103 -23.50 16.73 40.58
C LEU A 103 -22.03 17.09 40.39
N ASP A 104 -21.33 17.41 41.48
CA ASP A 104 -19.90 17.70 41.45
C ASP A 104 -19.09 16.45 41.06
N GLU A 105 -19.40 15.28 41.62
CA GLU A 105 -18.80 14.00 41.24
C GLU A 105 -19.04 13.66 39.76
N ALA A 106 -20.27 13.84 39.28
CA ALA A 106 -20.60 13.63 37.87
C ALA A 106 -19.83 14.60 36.96
N ARG A 107 -19.69 15.87 37.39
CA ARG A 107 -18.94 16.90 36.66
C ARG A 107 -17.46 16.57 36.58
N GLU A 108 -16.84 16.17 37.68
CA GLU A 108 -15.42 15.79 37.72
C GLU A 108 -15.17 14.54 36.88
N THR A 109 -16.06 13.56 36.93
CA THR A 109 -15.98 12.36 36.06
C THR A 109 -16.09 12.73 34.58
N ALA A 110 -17.02 13.62 34.22
CA ALA A 110 -17.15 14.10 32.84
C ALA A 110 -15.93 14.89 32.36
N LYS A 111 -15.32 15.71 33.23
CA LYS A 111 -14.07 16.41 32.94
C LYS A 111 -12.91 15.44 32.72
N ALA A 112 -12.76 14.45 33.58
CA ALA A 112 -11.71 13.43 33.45
C ALA A 112 -11.85 12.63 32.15
N ALA A 113 -13.08 12.21 31.83
CA ALA A 113 -13.39 11.54 30.57
C ALA A 113 -13.08 12.43 29.36
N HIS A 114 -13.50 13.69 29.38
CA HIS A 114 -13.21 14.64 28.31
C HIS A 114 -11.72 14.87 28.13
N ALA A 115 -10.95 15.05 29.22
CA ALA A 115 -9.50 15.21 29.14
C ALA A 115 -8.83 14.00 28.48
N SER A 116 -9.19 12.78 28.90
CA SER A 116 -8.65 11.55 28.32
C SER A 116 -9.00 11.41 26.83
N VAL A 117 -10.25 11.68 26.46
CA VAL A 117 -10.72 11.56 25.07
C VAL A 117 -10.13 12.64 24.19
N SER A 118 -9.98 13.87 24.69
CA SER A 118 -9.37 14.98 23.95
C SER A 118 -7.92 14.68 23.59
N VAL A 119 -7.14 14.19 24.55
CA VAL A 119 -5.73 13.80 24.30
C VAL A 119 -5.67 12.70 23.25
N ALA A 120 -6.50 11.65 23.39
CA ALA A 120 -6.54 10.59 22.39
C ALA A 120 -6.98 11.10 21.01
N ALA A 121 -7.94 12.03 20.93
CA ALA A 121 -8.36 12.63 19.67
C ALA A 121 -7.22 13.40 18.99
N ASP A 122 -6.43 14.17 19.74
CA ASP A 122 -5.27 14.90 19.23
C ASP A 122 -4.17 13.95 18.72
N GLU A 123 -3.87 12.88 19.47
CA GLU A 123 -2.93 11.85 19.05
C GLU A 123 -3.37 11.15 17.75
N PHE A 124 -4.66 10.79 17.65
CA PHE A 124 -5.20 10.20 16.43
C PHE A 124 -5.21 11.18 15.25
N GLN A 125 -5.45 12.46 15.50
CA GLN A 125 -5.36 13.51 14.50
C GLN A 125 -3.93 13.67 13.97
N MET A 126 -2.91 13.58 14.86
CA MET A 126 -1.50 13.56 14.46
C MET A 126 -1.18 12.30 13.65
N PHE A 127 -1.58 11.12 14.13
CA PHE A 127 -1.38 9.85 13.44
C PHE A 127 -2.01 9.82 12.03
N ALA A 128 -3.19 10.42 11.86
CA ALA A 128 -3.87 10.51 10.57
C ALA A 128 -3.12 11.40 9.55
N ARG A 129 -2.23 12.28 10.01
CA ARG A 129 -1.42 13.18 9.17
C ARG A 129 -0.05 12.61 8.80
N VAL A 130 0.40 11.55 9.48
CA VAL A 130 1.71 10.94 9.23
C VAL A 130 1.84 10.46 7.77
N ARG A 131 2.94 10.84 7.12
CA ARG A 131 3.25 10.43 5.75
C ARG A 131 3.97 9.08 5.76
N VAL A 132 3.47 8.13 4.98
CA VAL A 132 4.12 6.84 4.74
C VAL A 132 4.69 6.83 3.33
N TYR A 133 5.95 6.44 3.20
CA TYR A 133 6.67 6.35 1.94
C TYR A 133 6.85 4.89 1.54
N TYR A 134 6.85 4.63 0.23
CA TYR A 134 7.16 3.30 -0.29
C TYR A 134 8.68 3.06 -0.17
N VAL A 135 9.06 2.01 0.54
CA VAL A 135 10.44 1.53 0.63
C VAL A 135 10.50 0.20 -0.11
N ARG A 136 11.25 0.14 -1.22
CA ARG A 136 11.31 -1.04 -2.10
C ARG A 136 12.10 -2.21 -1.49
N SER A 137 12.92 -1.95 -0.47
CA SER A 137 13.98 -2.85 0.01
C SER A 137 13.71 -3.48 1.39
N LEU A 138 12.45 -3.62 1.80
CA LEU A 138 12.06 -4.31 3.03
C LEU A 138 11.52 -5.69 2.71
#